data_AF-A0A139WTN0-F1
#
_entry.id   AF-A0A139WTN0-F1
#
_cell.length_a   1.000
_cell.length_b   1.000
_cell.length_c   1.000
_cell.angle_alpha   90.00
_cell.angle_beta   90.00
_cell.angle_gamma   90.00
#
_symmetry.space_group_name_H-M   'P 1'
#
loop_
_entity.id
_entity.type
_entity.pdbx_description
1 polymer ?
#
loop_
_entity_poly.entity_id
_entity_poly.type
_entity_poly.pdbx_seq_one_letter_code
_entity_poly.pdbx_strand_id
1 'polypeptide(L)' 'MHITAIKRGQTLEISENLDIPDGQEVRIEIIYTPSNDNNGKFGNSLEEFRRQHNIAELDIDIDAIFGDVRDKSSGREVNL' A
#
# COMPACT_ATOMS: atom_id res chain seq x y z
N MET A 1 26.84 -5.30 -10.89
CA MET A 1 25.74 -5.87 -11.69
C MET A 1 24.44 -5.62 -10.94
N HIS A 2 23.36 -5.24 -11.62
CA HIS A 2 22.05 -5.05 -11.01
C HIS A 2 21.14 -6.13 -11.56
N ILE A 3 20.72 -7.06 -10.71
CA ILE A 3 19.92 -8.24 -11.10
C ILE A 3 18.53 -8.03 -10.53
N THR A 4 17.50 -8.14 -11.38
CA THR A 4 16.11 -8.07 -10.91
C THR A 4 15.59 -9.48 -10.69
N ALA A 5 15.02 -9.73 -9.51
CA ALA A 5 14.43 -11.01 -9.16
C ALA A 5 13.02 -10.84 -8.59
N ILE A 6 12.16 -11.82 -8.86
CA ILE A 6 10.79 -11.90 -8.32
C ILE A 6 10.78 -12.89 -7.16
N LYS A 7 10.31 -12.45 -5.98
CA LYS A 7 10.09 -13.34 -4.84
C LYS A 7 8.82 -14.18 -5.05
N ARG A 8 8.96 -15.51 -5.05
CA ARG A 8 7.85 -16.47 -5.10
C ARG A 8 7.94 -17.43 -3.92
N GLY A 9 7.12 -17.21 -2.90
CA GLY A 9 7.18 -18.01 -1.66
C GLY A 9 8.53 -17.88 -0.97
N GLN A 10 9.29 -18.98 -0.95
CA GLN A 10 10.62 -19.06 -0.35
C GLN A 10 11.76 -18.94 -1.38
N THR A 11 11.46 -18.67 -2.65
CA THR A 11 12.47 -18.59 -3.72
C THR A 11 12.54 -17.19 -4.35
N LEU A 12 13.71 -16.86 -4.90
CA LEU A 12 13.93 -15.70 -5.76
C LEU A 12 14.12 -16.22 -7.19
N GLU A 13 13.28 -15.79 -8.12
CA GLU A 13 13.34 -16.15 -9.54
C GLU A 13 13.98 -15.01 -10.32
N ILE A 14 15.05 -15.30 -11.06
CA ILE A 14 15.75 -14.34 -11.90
C ILE A 14 15.34 -14.63 -13.35
N SER A 15 14.74 -13.64 -14.01
CA SER A 15 14.20 -13.81 -15.38
C SER A 15 15.19 -13.41 -16.48
N GLU A 16 16.41 -13.01 -16.12
CA GLU A 16 17.49 -12.59 -17.03
C GLU A 16 18.61 -13.63 -17.08
N ASN A 17 19.27 -13.74 -18.24
CA ASN A 17 20.46 -14.59 -18.38
C ASN A 17 21.63 -13.94 -17.65
N LEU A 18 22.20 -14.65 -16.68
CA LEU A 18 23.39 -14.22 -15.95
C LEU A 18 24.64 -14.73 -16.66
N ASP A 19 25.48 -13.82 -17.12
CA ASP A 19 26.81 -14.14 -17.68
C ASP A 19 27.82 -14.37 -16.55
N ILE A 20 27.62 -15.45 -15.78
CA ILE A 20 28.47 -15.85 -14.65
C ILE A 20 29.02 -17.25 -14.97
N PRO A 21 30.35 -17.46 -14.94
CA PRO A 21 30.94 -18.75 -15.27
C PRO A 21 30.58 -19.83 -14.26
N ASP A 22 30.53 -21.08 -14.74
CA ASP A 22 30.23 -22.25 -13.91
C ASP A 22 31.19 -22.37 -12.73
N GLY A 23 30.64 -22.63 -11.55
CA GLY A 23 31.40 -22.81 -10.30
C GLY A 23 31.76 -21.51 -9.56
N GLN A 24 31.37 -20.34 -10.07
CA GLN A 24 31.61 -19.08 -9.38
C GLN A 24 30.63 -18.85 -8.22
N GLU A 25 31.15 -18.50 -7.04
CA GLU A 25 30.33 -18.16 -5.87
C GLU A 25 29.61 -16.81 -6.09
N VAL A 26 28.30 -16.79 -5.83
CA VAL A 26 27.48 -15.58 -5.87
C VAL A 26 26.96 -15.27 -4.47
N ARG A 27 27.40 -14.15 -3.90
CA ARG A 27 26.93 -13.67 -2.59
C ARG A 27 25.77 -12.69 -2.75
N ILE A 28 24.64 -13.01 -2.14
CA ILE A 28 23.45 -12.15 -2.13
C ILE A 28 23.32 -11.51 -0.74
N GLU A 29 23.32 -10.19 -0.69
CA GLU A 29 23.02 -9.42 0.53
C GLU A 29 21.61 -8.85 0.43
N ILE A 30 20.73 -9.29 1.34
CA ILE A 30 19.37 -8.76 1.43
C ILE A 30 19.39 -7.66 2.48
N ILE A 31 19.40 -6.41 2.04
CA ILE A 31 19.26 -5.26 2.94
C ILE A 31 17.77 -5.11 3.23
N TYR A 32 17.34 -5.59 4.40
CA TYR A 32 15.99 -5.35 4.89
C TYR A 32 15.88 -3.90 5.35
N THR A 33 15.65 -2.99 4.42
CA THR A 33 15.03 -1.71 4.79
C THR A 33 13.61 -2.05 5.20
N PRO A 34 13.13 -1.69 6.41
CA PRO A 34 11.70 -1.72 6.68
C PRO A 34 11.06 -0.84 5.62
N SER A 35 10.49 -1.47 4.59
CA SER A 35 9.57 -0.84 3.68
C SER A 35 8.47 -0.40 4.59
N ASN A 36 8.49 0.87 4.96
CA ASN A 36 7.53 1.51 5.82
C ASN A 36 6.18 1.15 5.21
N ASP A 37 5.54 0.12 5.78
CA ASP A 37 4.40 -0.54 5.17
C ASP A 37 3.43 0.59 4.87
N ASN A 38 2.95 0.63 3.63
CA ASN A 38 1.87 1.55 3.30
C ASN A 38 0.58 1.24 4.12
N ASN A 39 0.63 0.30 5.09
CA ASN A 39 -0.36 0.05 6.14
C ASN A 39 -0.65 1.24 7.08
N GLY A 40 0.07 2.35 6.98
CA GLY A 40 -0.27 3.58 7.72
C GLY A 40 -0.27 4.86 6.89
N LYS A 41 0.16 4.81 5.62
CA LYS A 41 0.44 6.04 4.86
C LYS A 41 -0.80 6.69 4.30
N PHE A 42 -1.81 5.93 3.88
CA PHE A 42 -3.04 6.54 3.36
C PHE A 42 -3.74 7.40 4.42
N GLY A 43 -3.90 6.88 5.64
CA GLY A 43 -4.50 7.63 6.75
C GLY A 43 -3.72 8.91 7.08
N ASN A 44 -2.39 8.79 7.20
CA ASN A 44 -1.52 9.94 7.49
C ASN A 44 -1.53 10.99 6.37
N SER A 45 -1.44 10.56 5.10
CA SER A 45 -1.50 11.48 3.95
C SER A 45 -2.88 12.12 3.80
N LEU A 46 -3.97 11.41 4.14
CA LEU A 46 -5.32 11.96 4.16
C LEU A 46 -5.49 12.99 5.30
N GLU A 47 -4.93 12.70 6.48
CA GLU A 47 -4.91 13.65 7.60
C GLU A 47 -4.11 14.92 7.27
N GLU A 48 -2.94 14.79 6.65
CA GLU A 48 -2.14 15.94 6.20
C GLU A 48 -2.88 16.76 5.15
N PHE A 49 -3.50 16.12 4.16
CA PHE A 49 -4.33 16.79 3.16
C PHE A 49 -5.48 17.59 3.80
N ARG A 50 -6.20 16.99 4.76
CA ARG A 50 -7.29 17.65 5.48
C ARG A 50 -6.81 18.87 6.27
N ARG A 51 -5.63 18.79 6.90
CA ARG A 51 -5.02 19.92 7.63
C ARG A 51 -4.57 21.03 6.69
N GLN A 52 -3.88 20.69 5.59
CA GLN A 52 -3.37 21.66 4.62
C GLN A 52 -4.48 22.48 3.96
N HIS A 53 -5.61 21.83 3.66
CA HIS A 53 -6.76 22.48 3.04
C HIS A 53 -7.81 22.97 4.04
N ASN A 54 -7.49 22.91 5.33
CA ASN A 54 -8.33 23.36 6.43
C ASN A 54 -9.77 22.83 6.35
N ILE A 55 -9.93 21.57 5.90
CA ILE A 55 -11.23 20.98 5.59
C ILE A 55 -12.09 20.85 6.85
N ALA A 56 -11.48 20.74 8.03
CA ALA A 56 -12.19 20.71 9.30
C ALA A 56 -12.84 22.05 9.69
N GLU A 57 -12.35 23.17 9.15
CA GLU A 57 -12.97 24.51 9.31
C GLU A 57 -13.97 24.83 8.20
N LEU A 58 -14.02 24.01 7.14
CA LEU A 58 -15.10 24.11 6.16
C LEU A 58 -16.35 23.50 6.79
N ASP A 59 -17.39 24.30 6.95
CA ASP A 59 -18.72 23.91 7.45
C ASP A 59 -19.45 23.04 6.40
N ILE A 60 -18.84 21.91 6.04
CA ILE A 60 -19.32 20.99 5.03
C ILE A 60 -20.31 20.06 5.70
N ASP A 61 -21.59 20.32 5.49
CA ASP A 61 -22.65 19.40 5.88
C ASP A 61 -22.61 18.17 4.96
N ILE A 62 -21.91 17.13 5.43
CA ILE A 62 -21.68 15.88 4.70
C ILE A 62 -23.02 15.18 4.40
N ASP A 63 -23.98 15.28 5.32
CA ASP A 63 -25.30 14.67 5.18
C ASP A 63 -26.15 15.40 4.14
N ALA A 64 -26.04 16.72 4.02
CA ALA A 64 -26.69 17.49 2.97
C ALA A 64 -26.09 17.24 1.58
N ILE A 65 -24.77 17.03 1.48
CA ILE A 65 -24.07 16.90 0.18
C ILE A 65 -24.11 15.46 -0.34
N PHE A 66 -23.91 14.48 0.53
CA PHE A 66 -23.77 13.07 0.14
C PHE A 66 -24.95 12.21 0.57
N GLY A 67 -25.97 12.80 1.20
CA GLY A 67 -27.15 12.09 1.69
C GLY A 67 -27.80 11.20 0.63
N ASP A 68 -27.89 11.67 -0.62
CA ASP A 68 -28.51 10.92 -1.72
C ASP A 68 -27.58 9.91 -2.41
N VAL A 69 -26.29 9.97 -2.15
CA VAL A 69 -25.29 9.02 -2.68
C VAL A 69 -25.09 7.85 -1.72
N ARG A 70 -25.34 8.08 -0.43
CA ARG A 70 -25.19 7.07 0.60
C ARG A 70 -26.29 6.03 0.49
N ASP A 71 -25.92 4.76 0.58
CA ASP A 71 -26.90 3.68 0.62
C ASP A 71 -27.78 3.86 1.88
N LYS A 72 -29.07 4.15 1.66
CA LYS A 72 -30.08 4.33 2.71
C LYS A 72 -30.82 3.03 3.01
N SER A 73 -30.39 1.90 2.46
CA SER A 73 -31.04 0.64 2.76
C SER A 73 -30.83 0.31 4.23
N SER A 74 -31.89 -0.09 4.93
CA SER A 74 -31.75 -0.72 6.24
C SER A 74 -30.88 -1.95 6.03
N GLY A 75 -29.64 -1.88 6.49
CA GLY A 75 -28.68 -2.98 6.40
C GLY A 75 -29.28 -4.26 6.95
N ARG A 76 -28.64 -5.39 6.65
CA ARG A 76 -29.11 -6.70 7.09
C ARG A 76 -29.27 -6.74 8.60
N GLU A 77 -30.48 -7.02 9.08
CA GLU A 77 -30.76 -7.27 10.49
C GLU A 77 -29.97 -8.51 10.94
N VAL A 78 -28.88 -8.29 11.69
CA VAL A 78 -28.15 -9.35 12.34
C VAL A 78 -28.72 -9.51 13.75
N ASN A 79 -29.46 -10.60 13.99
CA ASN A 79 -29.78 -11.01 15.35
C ASN A 79 -28.47 -11.47 16.01
N LEU A 80 -28.02 -10.69 17.00
CA LEU A 80 -26.88 -11.00 17.86
C LEU A 80 -27.24 -12.05 18.90
#